data_AF-A0A6M4MEY7-F1
#
_entry.id   AF-A0A6M4MEY7-F1
#
_cell.length_a   1.000
_cell.length_b   1.000
_cell.length_c   1.000
_cell.angle_alpha   90.00
_cell.angle_beta   90.00
_cell.angle_gamma   90.00
#
_symmetry.space_group_name_H-M   'P 1'
#
loop_
_entity.id
_entity.type
_entity.pdbx_description
1 polymer ?
#
loop_
_entity_poly.entity_id
_entity_poly.type
_entity_poly.pdbx_seq_one_letter_code
_entity_poly.pdbx_strand_id
1 'polypeptide(L)' 'MSSFSANLVFTVIPSSITRLAATHVGVEVLHVPTGFIARSVDLPSQYLNQQAALAILASRLTTHD' A
#
# COMPACT_ATOMS: atom_id res chain seq x y z
N MET A 1 0.25 -22.15 4.50
CA MET A 1 -0.70 -21.28 3.76
C MET A 1 -0.58 -19.89 4.39
N SER A 2 -0.05 -18.90 3.65
CA SER A 2 0.34 -17.62 4.27
C SER A 2 -0.90 -16.81 4.67
N SER A 3 -1.21 -16.83 5.96
CA SER A 3 -2.29 -16.05 6.60
C SER A 3 -2.05 -14.54 6.52
N PHE A 4 -0.88 -14.11 6.05
CA PHE A 4 -0.53 -12.71 5.87
C PHE A 4 -1.48 -11.97 4.91
N SER A 5 -1.84 -12.58 3.77
CA SER A 5 -2.68 -11.90 2.78
C SER A 5 -4.13 -11.72 3.23
N ALA A 6 -4.62 -12.55 4.17
CA ALA A 6 -5.98 -12.45 4.68
C ALA A 6 -6.16 -11.26 5.66
N ASN A 7 -5.06 -10.67 6.10
CA ASN A 7 -5.02 -9.60 7.09
C ASN A 7 -4.73 -8.22 6.47
N LEU A 8 -4.73 -8.13 5.14
CA LEU A 8 -4.45 -6.89 4.42
C LEU A 8 -5.71 -6.32 3.77
N VAL A 9 -5.97 -5.05 4.04
CA VAL A 9 -7.00 -4.27 3.34
C VAL A 9 -6.30 -3.29 2.40
N PHE A 10 -6.70 -3.30 1.14
CA PHE A 10 -6.16 -2.42 0.10
C PHE A 10 -7.17 -1.35 -0.26
N THR A 11 -6.73 -0.10 -0.20
CA THR A 11 -7.54 1.05 -0.59
C THR A 11 -6.84 1.82 -1.71
N VAL A 12 -7.58 2.08 -2.78
CA VAL A 12 -7.17 2.95 -3.86
C VAL A 12 -7.38 4.40 -3.42
N ILE A 13 -6.32 5.21 -3.45
CA ILE A 13 -6.34 6.62 -3.04
C ILE A 13 -5.86 7.54 -4.18
N PRO A 14 -6.27 8.83 -4.20
CA PRO A 14 -5.78 9.78 -5.20
C PRO A 14 -4.26 9.95 -5.11
N SER A 15 -3.57 10.00 -6.25
CA SER A 15 -2.17 10.45 -6.30
C SER A 15 -2.10 11.97 -6.35
N SER A 16 -1.20 12.56 -5.55
CA SER A 16 -0.87 13.99 -5.58
C SER A 16 -0.07 14.41 -6.81
N ILE A 17 0.51 13.47 -7.57
CA ILE A 17 1.42 13.77 -8.69
C ILE A 17 0.66 14.15 -9.97
N THR A 18 -0.61 13.76 -10.09
CA THR A 18 -1.30 13.86 -11.38
C THR A 18 -2.75 14.28 -11.22
N ARG A 19 -2.97 15.58 -11.41
CA ARG A 19 -4.31 16.19 -11.62
C ARG A 19 -4.94 15.78 -12.96
N LEU A 20 -4.20 15.06 -13.81
CA LEU A 20 -4.62 14.59 -15.12
C LEU A 20 -4.73 13.05 -15.14
N ALA A 21 -5.96 12.61 -15.38
CA ALA A 21 -6.38 11.27 -15.77
C ALA A 21 -6.22 10.15 -14.73
N ALA A 22 -7.28 9.34 -14.65
CA ALA A 22 -7.57 8.24 -13.72
C ALA A 22 -6.55 7.07 -13.68
N THR A 23 -5.31 7.28 -14.14
CA THR A 23 -4.26 6.26 -14.27
C THR A 23 -3.21 6.32 -13.17
N HIS A 24 -3.04 7.47 -12.52
CA HIS A 24 -2.10 7.63 -11.41
C HIS A 24 -2.83 7.46 -10.09
N VAL A 25 -2.91 6.20 -9.68
CA VAL A 25 -3.62 5.78 -8.48
C VAL A 25 -2.61 5.44 -7.41
N GLY A 26 -2.74 6.10 -6.25
CA GLY A 26 -2.03 5.71 -5.05
C GLY A 26 -2.68 4.49 -4.39
N VAL A 27 -1.91 3.78 -3.58
CA VAL A 27 -2.37 2.61 -2.84
C VAL A 27 -2.04 2.78 -1.37
N GLU A 28 -3.02 2.50 -0.53
CA GLU A 28 -2.90 2.34 0.91
C GLU A 28 -3.15 0.88 1.28
N VAL A 29 -2.32 0.35 2.17
CA VAL A 29 -2.41 -1.01 2.69
C VAL A 29 -2.47 -0.94 4.22
N LEU A 30 -3.53 -1.50 4.78
CA LEU A 30 -3.72 -1.67 6.23
C LEU A 30 -3.48 -3.13 6.61
N HIS A 31 -2.60 -3.36 7.58
CA HIS A 31 -2.50 -4.64 8.28
C HIS A 31 -3.44 -4.66 9.47
N VAL A 32 -4.55 -5.40 9.37
CA VAL A 32 -5.64 -5.41 10.35
C VAL A 32 -5.18 -5.79 11.77
N PRO A 33 -4.34 -6.83 11.97
CA PRO A 33 -3.92 -7.25 13.32
C PRO A 33 -3.11 -6.19 14.08
N THR A 34 -2.29 -5.41 13.38
CA THR A 34 -1.40 -4.42 14.03
C THR A 34 -1.87 -2.98 13.88
N GLY A 35 -2.86 -2.73 13.02
CA GLY A 35 -3.32 -1.38 12.70
C GLY A 35 -2.33 -0.56 11.85
N PHE A 36 -1.25 -1.18 11.34
CA PHE A 36 -0.25 -0.44 10.56
C PHE A 36 -0.76 -0.11 9.17
N ILE A 37 -0.56 1.14 8.79
CA ILE A 37 -0.93 1.66 7.47
C ILE A 37 0.34 2.06 6.72
N ALA A 38 0.48 1.54 5.50
CA ALA A 38 1.52 1.92 4.55
C ALA A 38 0.87 2.48 3.29
N ARG A 39 1.46 3.53 2.71
CA ARG A 39 0.93 4.19 1.51
C ARG A 39 2.03 4.47 0.50
N SER A 40 1.69 4.38 -0.78
CA SER A 40 2.51 4.84 -1.89
C SER A 40 1.61 5.55 -2.90
N VAL A 41 1.96 6.79 -3.25
CA VAL A 41 1.17 7.61 -4.18
C VAL A 41 1.99 8.15 -5.33
N ASP A 42 3.31 7.94 -5.32
CA ASP A 42 4.24 8.68 -6.17
C ASP A 42 4.69 7.91 -7.43
N LEU A 43 4.19 6.68 -7.61
CA LEU A 43 4.59 5.82 -8.74
C LEU A 43 3.59 5.91 -9.90
N PRO A 44 4.04 5.64 -11.15
CA PRO A 44 3.24 5.88 -12.36
C PRO A 44 2.09 4.87 -12.58
N SER A 45 1.91 3.88 -11.69
CA SER A 45 0.79 2.93 -11.79
C SER A 45 0.35 2.42 -10.42
N GLN A 46 -0.92 1.99 -10.33
CA GLN A 46 -1.47 1.35 -9.13
C GLN A 46 -0.64 0.13 -8.71
N TYR A 47 -0.21 -0.69 -9.67
CA TYR A 47 0.56 -1.89 -9.40
C TYR A 47 1.90 -1.57 -8.72
N LEU A 48 2.62 -0.57 -9.23
CA LEU A 48 3.88 -0.14 -8.64
C LEU A 48 3.66 0.46 -7.24
N ASN A 49 2.61 1.28 -7.07
CA ASN A 49 2.23 1.81 -5.77
C ASN A 49 1.87 0.70 -4.76
N GLN A 50 1.18 -0.36 -5.21
CA GLN A 50 0.87 -1.50 -4.35
C GLN A 50 2.14 -2.23 -3.90
N GLN A 51 3.08 -2.48 -4.81
CA GLN A 51 4.35 -3.14 -4.45
C GLN A 51 5.16 -2.31 -3.45
N ALA A 52 5.24 -0.99 -3.66
CA ALA A 52 5.94 -0.10 -2.74
C ALA A 52 5.26 -0.03 -1.36
N ALA A 53 3.93 0.09 -1.31
CA ALA A 53 3.18 0.10 -0.06
C ALA A 53 3.35 -1.21 0.72
N LEU A 54 3.37 -2.37 0.03
CA LEU A 54 3.64 -3.67 0.65
C LEU A 54 5.06 -3.77 1.20
N ALA A 55 6.07 -3.27 0.47
CA ALA A 55 7.45 -3.27 0.94
C ALA A 55 7.62 -2.40 2.21
N ILE A 56 6.96 -1.24 2.26
CA ILE A 56 6.92 -0.37 3.45
C ILE A 56 6.20 -1.06 4.62
N LEU A 57 5.10 -1.77 4.35
CA LEU A 57 4.37 -2.48 5.39
C LEU A 57 5.18 -3.65 5.95
N ALA A 58 5.85 -4.42 5.08
CA ALA A 58 6.68 -5.54 5.46
C ALA A 58 7.86 -5.08 6.33
N SER A 59 8.55 -3.99 5.97
CA SER A 59 9.67 -3.47 6.78
C SER A 59 9.22 -3.07 8.19
N ARG A 60 8.05 -2.44 8.32
CA ARG A 60 7.47 -2.08 9.62
C ARG A 60 7.12 -3.30 10.46
N LEU A 61 6.56 -4.34 9.85
CA LEU A 61 6.22 -5.58 10.56
C LEU A 61 7.48 -6.33 11.01
N THR A 62 8.49 -6.45 10.15
CA THR A 62 9.77 -7.09 10.51
C THR A 62 10.58 -6.32 11.55
N THR A 63 10.31 -5.03 11.75
CA THR A 63 10.95 -4.23 12.82
C THR A 63 10.22 -4.37 14.17
N HIS A 64 9.01 -4.93 14.17
CA HIS A 64 8.14 -5.06 15.33
C HIS A 64 7.86 -6.52 15.77
N ASP A 65 8.42 -7.50 15.06
CA ASP A 65 8.62 -8.89 15.53
C ASP A 65 9.91 -8.98 16.38
#